data_AF-A0A9X0WLL9-F1
#
_entry.id   AF-A0A9X0WLL9-F1
#
_cell.length_a   1.000
_cell.length_b   1.000
_cell.length_c   1.000
_cell.angle_alpha   90.00
_cell.angle_beta   90.00
_cell.angle_gamma   90.00
#
_symmetry.space_group_name_H-M   'P 1'
#
loop_
_entity.id
_entity.type
_entity.pdbx_description
1 polymer ?
#
loop_
_entity_poly.entity_id
_entity_poly.type
_entity_poly.pdbx_seq_one_letter_code
_entity_poly.pdbx_strand_id
1 'polypeptide(L)'
;MAAYGFEESGGSSVQDASGQGNHGTLLNVTRTTQGRFGRALSFNGNNSLVTVEHSASLGLTDGMTLSAWVYPTALKSNFTSVITKEMSGGLAYALHSDSPRPSANLQIRIANN
;
A
#
# COMPACT_ATOMS: atom_id res chain seq x y z
N MET A 1 13.33 0.05 -1.73
CA MET A 1 12.18 0.45 -2.57
C MET A 1 11.30 -0.76 -2.81
N ALA A 2 10.05 -0.55 -3.23
CA ALA A 2 9.18 -1.64 -3.67
C ALA A 2 8.27 -1.13 -4.80
N ALA A 3 7.93 -2.01 -5.74
CA ALA A 3 7.04 -1.69 -6.86
C ALA A 3 6.11 -2.86 -7.14
N TYR A 4 4.80 -2.61 -7.10
CA TYR A 4 3.79 -3.65 -7.30
C TYR A 4 2.87 -3.28 -8.47
N GLY A 5 2.91 -4.09 -9.53
CA GLY A 5 2.00 -3.97 -10.67
C GLY A 5 0.73 -4.81 -10.53
N PHE A 6 0.76 -5.85 -9.68
CA PHE A 6 -0.37 -6.77 -9.44
C PHE A 6 -0.80 -7.63 -10.64
N GLU A 7 0.12 -7.85 -11.60
CA GLU A 7 -0.14 -8.53 -12.87
C GLU A 7 -0.16 -10.06 -12.79
N GLU A 8 0.04 -10.66 -11.61
CA GLU A 8 0.03 -12.11 -11.48
C GLU A 8 -1.35 -12.68 -11.86
N SER A 9 -1.35 -13.85 -12.51
CA SER A 9 -2.60 -14.50 -12.95
C SER A 9 -3.44 -15.03 -11.80
N GLY A 10 -2.87 -15.14 -10.59
CA GLY A 10 -3.53 -15.62 -9.38
C GLY A 10 -2.55 -15.77 -8.21
N GLY A 11 -2.94 -16.51 -7.18
CA GLY A 11 -2.13 -16.79 -6.00
C GLY A 11 -2.29 -15.80 -4.85
N SER A 12 -1.66 -16.10 -3.73
CA SER A 12 -1.77 -15.35 -2.47
C SER A 12 -0.61 -14.37 -2.24
N SER A 13 0.19 -14.06 -3.25
CA SER A 13 1.31 -13.11 -3.13
C SER A 13 1.38 -12.13 -4.29
N VAL A 14 1.95 -10.95 -4.08
CA VAL A 14 2.29 -9.96 -5.10
C VAL A 14 3.79 -9.81 -5.20
N GLN A 15 4.29 -9.75 -6.43
CA GLN A 15 5.72 -9.70 -6.70
C GLN A 15 6.22 -8.27 -6.65
N ASP A 16 7.32 -8.06 -5.91
CA ASP A 16 8.06 -6.80 -5.94
C ASP A 16 8.92 -6.75 -7.22
N ALA A 17 8.56 -5.86 -8.13
CA ALA A 17 9.27 -5.65 -9.39
C ALA A 17 10.57 -4.85 -9.23
N SER A 18 10.85 -4.31 -8.04
CA SER A 18 12.05 -3.49 -7.82
C SER A 18 13.35 -4.30 -7.67
N GLY A 19 13.25 -5.62 -7.52
CA GLY A 19 14.40 -6.50 -7.29
C GLY A 19 14.87 -6.56 -5.83
N GLN A 20 14.20 -5.87 -4.91
CA GLN A 20 14.56 -5.85 -3.48
C GLN A 20 13.94 -6.99 -2.66
N GLY A 21 13.14 -7.85 -3.29
CA GLY A 21 12.53 -9.02 -2.65
C GLY A 21 11.42 -8.67 -1.65
N ASN A 22 10.86 -7.46 -1.71
CA ASN A 22 9.80 -7.03 -0.80
C ASN A 22 8.43 -7.56 -1.24
N HIS A 23 8.31 -8.87 -1.51
CA HIS A 23 7.05 -9.47 -1.94
C HIS A 23 5.96 -9.29 -0.89
N GLY A 24 4.72 -9.10 -1.34
CA GLY A 24 3.56 -8.95 -0.45
C GLY A 24 2.74 -10.24 -0.38
N THR A 25 2.10 -10.48 0.76
CA THR A 25 1.11 -11.55 0.95
C THR A 25 -0.29 -10.95 0.97
N LEU A 26 -1.22 -11.56 0.25
CA LEU A 26 -2.61 -11.12 0.13
C LEU A 26 -3.48 -11.75 1.21
N LEU A 27 -4.34 -10.94 1.81
CA LEU A 27 -5.39 -11.39 2.73
C LEU A 27 -6.73 -10.78 2.31
N ASN A 28 -7.74 -11.62 2.04
CA ASN A 28 -9.10 -11.20 1.63
C ASN A 28 -9.14 -10.22 0.45
N VAL A 29 -8.16 -10.29 -0.45
CA VAL A 29 -8.06 -9.45 -1.64
C VAL A 29 -8.41 -10.26 -2.87
N THR A 30 -9.11 -9.64 -3.83
CA THR A 30 -9.38 -10.24 -5.14
C THR A 30 -8.59 -9.53 -6.22
N ARG A 31 -8.03 -10.28 -7.18
CA ARG A 31 -7.44 -9.70 -8.39
C ARG A 31 -8.51 -9.42 -9.43
N THR A 32 -8.49 -8.22 -9.99
CA THR A 32 -9.33 -7.88 -11.13
C THR A 32 -8.65 -8.30 -12.43
N THR A 33 -9.45 -8.47 -13.48
CA THR A 33 -8.96 -8.70 -14.84
C THR A 33 -8.69 -7.39 -15.58
N GLN A 34 -9.17 -6.27 -15.05
CA GLN A 34 -8.99 -4.93 -15.61
C GLN A 34 -8.82 -3.92 -14.48
N GLY A 35 -7.71 -3.19 -14.53
CA GLY A 35 -7.37 -2.05 -13.69
C GLY A 35 -7.08 -0.80 -14.53
N ARG A 36 -6.43 0.20 -13.92
CA ARG A 36 -6.00 1.41 -14.66
C ARG A 36 -4.94 1.09 -15.72
N PHE A 37 -4.06 0.14 -15.40
CA PHE A 37 -3.07 -0.48 -16.27
C PHE A 37 -3.11 -1.97 -15.97
N GLY A 38 -3.33 -2.83 -16.97
CA GLY A 38 -3.37 -4.27 -16.75
C GLY A 38 -4.40 -4.70 -15.69
N ARG A 39 -3.95 -5.42 -14.67
CA ARG A 39 -4.75 -5.93 -13.54
C ARG A 39 -4.69 -4.96 -12.35
N ALA A 40 -5.48 -5.23 -11.33
CA ALA A 40 -5.42 -4.52 -10.06
C ALA A 40 -5.87 -5.42 -8.90
N LEU A 41 -5.66 -4.93 -7.67
CA LEU A 41 -6.25 -5.51 -6.48
C LEU A 41 -7.54 -4.78 -6.11
N SER A 42 -8.57 -5.55 -5.75
CA SER A 42 -9.82 -5.07 -5.20
C SER A 42 -9.90 -5.37 -3.71
N PHE A 43 -10.23 -4.35 -2.94
CA PHE A 43 -10.28 -4.38 -1.48
C PHE A 43 -11.72 -4.21 -1.01
N ASN A 44 -12.15 -5.02 -0.04
CA ASN A 44 -13.52 -5.02 0.46
C ASN A 44 -13.84 -3.88 1.45
N GLY A 45 -12.83 -3.08 1.82
CA GLY A 45 -12.98 -1.95 2.73
C GLY A 45 -13.16 -2.30 4.22
N ASN A 46 -13.00 -3.58 4.58
CA ASN A 46 -13.10 -4.09 5.96
C ASN A 46 -11.78 -4.74 6.43
N ASN A 47 -11.38 -5.85 5.80
CA ASN A 47 -10.23 -6.67 6.24
C ASN A 47 -9.35 -7.18 5.08
N SER A 48 -9.44 -6.54 3.91
CA SER A 48 -8.55 -6.78 2.78
C SER A 48 -7.24 -6.02 2.96
N LEU A 49 -6.10 -6.69 2.81
CA LEU A 49 -4.78 -6.04 2.87
C LEU A 49 -3.71 -6.81 2.08
N VAL A 50 -2.62 -6.12 1.82
CA VAL A 50 -1.35 -6.70 1.37
C VAL A 50 -0.34 -6.49 2.50
N THR A 51 0.20 -7.57 3.06
CA THR A 51 1.27 -7.49 4.06
C THR A 51 2.61 -7.63 3.37
N VAL A 52 3.51 -6.69 3.59
CA VAL A 52 4.90 -6.77 3.18
C VAL A 52 5.73 -6.84 4.46
N GLU A 53 6.55 -7.88 4.58
CA GLU A 53 7.40 -8.06 5.77
C GLU A 53 8.37 -6.90 5.94
N HIS A 54 8.76 -6.64 7.20
CA HIS A 54 9.72 -5.59 7.48
C HIS A 54 11.05 -5.87 6.77
N SER A 55 11.58 -4.84 6.11
CA SER A 55 12.88 -4.86 5.46
C SER A 55 13.57 -3.51 5.64
N ALA A 56 14.90 -3.54 5.82
CA ALA A 56 15.72 -2.33 5.88
C ALA A 56 15.58 -1.49 4.60
N SER A 57 15.33 -2.13 3.45
CA SER A 57 15.12 -1.44 2.17
C SER A 57 13.80 -0.64 2.09
N LEU A 58 12.95 -0.75 3.11
CA LEU A 58 11.72 0.01 3.33
C LEU A 58 11.85 0.96 4.54
N GLY A 59 13.03 1.06 5.16
CA GLY A 59 13.35 2.08 6.15
C GLY A 59 13.91 3.32 5.46
N LEU A 60 13.03 4.18 4.94
CA LEU A 60 13.43 5.35 4.15
C LEU A 60 13.88 6.48 5.10
N THR A 61 15.17 6.86 5.08
CA THR A 61 15.77 7.83 6.03
C THR A 61 16.02 9.22 5.45
N ASP A 62 16.41 9.32 4.18
CA ASP A 62 16.95 10.58 3.62
C ASP A 62 15.92 11.34 2.76
N GLY A 63 15.02 10.60 2.12
CA GLY A 63 13.96 11.14 1.27
C GLY A 63 13.08 10.00 0.77
N MET A 64 11.79 10.28 0.54
CA MET A 64 10.86 9.27 0.05
C MET A 64 9.85 9.81 -0.95
N THR A 65 9.37 8.91 -1.79
CA THR A 65 8.16 9.11 -2.60
C THR A 65 7.28 7.89 -2.41
N LEU A 66 6.02 8.14 -2.05
CA LEU A 66 4.97 7.13 -2.04
C LEU A 66 3.98 7.50 -3.15
N SER A 67 3.67 6.54 -4.02
CA SER A 67 2.75 6.75 -5.11
C SER A 67 1.90 5.52 -5.35
N ALA A 68 0.60 5.72 -5.58
CA ALA A 68 -0.32 4.65 -5.93
C ALA A 68 -1.40 5.19 -6.89
N TRP A 69 -1.82 4.34 -7.81
CA TRP A 69 -3.09 4.54 -8.51
C TRP A 69 -4.20 3.87 -7.71
N VAL A 70 -5.17 4.67 -7.26
CA VAL A 70 -6.29 4.19 -6.45
C VAL A 70 -7.62 4.58 -7.09
N TYR A 71 -8.61 3.70 -6.97
CA TYR A 71 -9.99 3.96 -7.38
C TYR A 71 -10.92 3.67 -6.20
N PRO A 72 -11.21 4.67 -5.35
CA PRO A 72 -12.15 4.50 -4.24
C PRO A 72 -13.57 4.24 -4.77
N THR A 73 -14.16 3.09 -4.42
CA THR A 73 -15.56 2.75 -4.74
C THR A 73 -16.54 3.23 -3.66
N ALA A 74 -16.02 3.57 -2.49
CA ALA A 74 -16.75 4.18 -1.38
C ALA A 74 -15.83 5.19 -0.69
N LEU A 75 -16.40 6.32 -0.27
CA LEU A 75 -15.68 7.38 0.43
C LEU A 75 -16.05 7.30 1.91
N LYS A 76 -15.05 7.32 2.79
CA LYS A 76 -15.24 7.34 4.23
C LYS A 76 -14.76 8.66 4.80
N SER A 77 -15.43 9.14 5.85
CA SER A 77 -15.06 10.38 6.54
C SER A 77 -13.98 10.17 7.62
N ASN A 78 -13.27 9.04 7.57
CA ASN A 78 -12.21 8.68 8.51
C ASN A 78 -10.96 8.18 7.76
N PHE A 79 -9.85 8.10 8.50
CA PHE A 79 -8.57 7.62 7.98
C PHE A 79 -8.72 6.29 7.24
N THR A 80 -8.37 6.30 5.96
CA THR A 80 -8.40 5.15 5.05
C THR A 80 -7.01 4.98 4.44
N SER A 81 -6.29 3.97 4.92
CA SER A 81 -4.93 3.66 4.46
C SER A 81 -4.92 3.21 3.00
N VAL A 82 -3.99 3.75 2.21
CA VAL A 82 -3.58 3.23 0.90
C VAL A 82 -2.26 2.48 1.05
N ILE A 83 -1.26 3.12 1.65
CA ILE A 83 0.02 2.51 2.02
C ILE A 83 0.30 2.93 3.46
N THR A 84 0.66 1.98 4.33
CA THR A 84 1.07 2.28 5.70
C THR A 84 2.28 1.44 6.08
N LYS A 85 3.26 2.08 6.70
CA LYS A 85 4.31 1.42 7.48
C LYS A 85 4.18 1.85 8.93
N GLU A 86 4.10 0.86 9.81
CA GLU A 86 4.00 1.07 11.25
C GLU A 86 5.38 0.98 11.93
N MET A 87 5.48 1.60 13.09
CA MET A 87 6.60 1.54 14.03
C MET A 87 6.03 1.47 15.46
N SER A 88 6.89 1.19 16.43
CA SER A 88 6.48 1.28 17.84
C SER A 88 5.88 2.66 18.14
N GLY A 89 4.64 2.70 18.62
CA GLY A 89 3.94 3.94 18.97
C GLY A 89 3.33 4.73 17.79
N GLY A 90 3.24 4.17 16.58
CA GLY A 90 2.45 4.77 15.50
C GLY A 90 2.91 4.44 14.08
N LEU A 91 2.72 5.40 13.16
CA LEU A 91 3.12 5.25 11.76
C LEU A 91 4.54 5.78 11.54
N ALA A 92 5.38 5.03 10.82
CA ALA A 92 6.63 5.53 10.28
C ALA A 92 6.35 6.42 9.06
N TYR A 93 5.54 5.93 8.13
CA TYR A 93 5.02 6.71 7.02
C TYR A 93 3.71 6.14 6.49
N ALA A 94 2.86 7.00 5.91
CA ALA A 94 1.63 6.56 5.26
C ALA A 94 1.19 7.48 4.12
N LEU A 95 0.58 6.85 3.11
CA LEU A 95 -0.28 7.49 2.11
C LEU A 95 -1.72 7.10 2.44
N HIS A 96 -2.59 8.07 2.69
CA HIS A 96 -3.96 7.82 3.10
C HIS A 96 -4.93 8.89 2.59
N SER A 97 -6.23 8.58 2.66
CA SER A 97 -7.33 9.53 2.55
C SER A 97 -8.02 9.70 3.90
N ASP A 98 -8.49 10.90 4.20
CA ASP A 98 -9.21 11.27 5.43
C ASP A 98 -10.52 12.02 5.13
N SER A 99 -10.87 12.16 3.85
CA SER A 99 -11.96 12.98 3.39
C SER A 99 -12.96 12.16 2.58
N PRO A 100 -14.26 12.52 2.64
CA PRO A 100 -15.25 12.00 1.72
C PRO A 100 -15.06 12.53 0.28
N ARG A 101 -13.93 13.19 -0.02
CA ARG A 101 -13.46 13.56 -1.35
C ARG A 101 -12.08 12.94 -1.56
N PRO A 102 -11.68 12.58 -2.78
CA PRO A 102 -10.33 12.09 -3.03
C PRO A 102 -9.28 13.11 -2.53
N SER A 103 -8.64 12.81 -1.40
CA SER A 103 -7.49 13.52 -0.86
C SER A 103 -6.33 12.54 -0.69
N ALA A 104 -5.11 13.01 -0.90
CA ALA A 104 -3.90 12.25 -0.63
C ALA A 104 -3.11 13.00 0.44
N ASN A 105 -3.10 12.48 1.66
CA ASN A 105 -2.28 13.00 2.74
C ASN A 105 -1.07 12.08 2.95
N LEU A 106 0.11 12.69 3.02
CA LEU A 106 1.37 12.03 3.33
C LEU A 106 1.78 12.40 4.75
N GLN A 107 1.83 11.42 5.64
CA GLN A 107 2.38 11.59 6.98
C GLN A 107 3.71 10.85 7.06
N ILE A 108 4.76 11.55 7.49
CA ILE A 108 6.11 10.98 7.70
C ILE A 108 6.51 11.27 9.14
N ARG A 109 6.96 10.24 9.85
CA ARG A 109 7.61 10.36 11.16
C ARG A 109 8.99 9.72 11.06
N ILE A 110 10.02 10.54 11.24
CA ILE A 110 11.40 10.05 11.32
C ILE A 110 11.63 9.60 12.75
N ALA A 111 11.73 8.29 12.96
CA ALA A 111 12.18 7.73 14.22
C ALA A 111 13.71 7.83 14.25
N ASN A 112 14.25 8.70 15.10
CA ASN A 112 15.67 8.63 15.45
C ASN A 112 15.84 7.38 16.32
N ASN A 113 16.64 6.43 15.84
CA ASN A 113 17.06 5.28 16.64
C ASN A 113 18.08 5.71 17.70
#